data_AF-A0A6M6DYC5-F1
#
_entry.id   AF-A0A6M6DYC5-F1
#
_cell.length_a   1.000
_cell.length_b   1.000
_cell.length_c   1.000
_cell.angle_alpha   90.00
_cell.angle_beta   90.00
_cell.angle_gamma   90.00
#
_symmetry.space_group_name_H-M   'P 1'
#
loop_
_entity.id
_entity.type
_entity.pdbx_description
1 polymer ?
#
loop_
_entity_poly.entity_id
_entity_poly.type
_entity_poly.pdbx_seq_one_letter_code
_entity_poly.pdbx_strand_id
1 'polypeptide(L)'
;MKKLLFYVCIFLITFSGCSQELPIYKLEKNADSITIDGNDYAVHKLRYENKLYLSEAEQEATPSKYSKLKLGKQVGRTKDDLQIYEVKGNKQRLALKGLMFPETFFKQRD
;
A
#
# COMPACT_ATOMS: atom_id res chain seq x y z
N MET A 1 0.74 37.05 -34.58
CA MET A 1 0.82 35.58 -34.74
C MET A 1 1.74 34.89 -33.74
N LYS A 2 2.94 35.42 -33.42
CA LYS A 2 3.88 34.80 -32.44
C LYS A 2 3.34 34.65 -31.00
N LYS A 3 2.49 35.58 -30.53
CA LYS A 3 1.92 35.53 -29.17
C LYS A 3 0.87 34.42 -28.98
N LEU A 4 0.13 34.07 -30.03
CA LEU A 4 -0.91 33.04 -29.97
C LEU A 4 -0.30 31.63 -29.81
N LEU A 5 0.82 31.37 -30.49
CA LEU A 5 1.54 30.10 -30.40
C LEU A 5 2.05 29.80 -28.98
N PHE A 6 2.44 30.84 -28.24
CA PHE A 6 2.98 30.71 -26.88
C PHE A 6 1.90 30.28 -25.87
N TYR A 7 0.67 30.80 -26.00
CA TYR A 7 -0.44 30.40 -25.13
C TYR A 7 -0.93 28.98 -25.40
N VAL A 8 -0.89 28.51 -26.65
CA VAL A 8 -1.24 27.13 -27.00
C VAL A 8 -0.25 26.13 -26.41
N CYS A 9 1.05 26.45 -26.40
CA CYS A 9 2.05 25.59 -25.76
C CYS A 9 1.89 25.49 -24.24
N ILE A 10 1.53 26.59 -23.55
CA ILE A 10 1.29 26.57 -22.10
C ILE A 10 0.04 25.74 -21.76
N PHE A 11 -1.00 25.80 -22.59
CA PHE A 11 -2.25 25.04 -22.39
C PHE A 11 -2.05 23.53 -22.59
N LEU A 12 -1.16 23.12 -23.50
CA LEU A 12 -0.83 21.71 -23.73
C LEU A 12 -0.02 21.09 -22.59
N ILE A 13 0.85 21.87 -21.91
CA ILE A 13 1.64 21.39 -20.77
C ILE A 13 0.78 21.19 -19.52
N THR A 14 -0.30 21.97 -19.34
CA THR A 14 -1.18 21.85 -18.16
C THR A 14 -2.23 20.73 -18.29
N PHE A 15 -2.52 20.24 -19.50
CA PHE A 15 -3.48 19.14 -19.72
C PHE A 15 -2.86 17.74 -19.62
N SER A 16 -1.53 17.62 -19.66
CA SER A 16 -0.81 16.39 -19.32
C SER A 16 -0.68 16.20 -17.81
N GLY A 17 -1.76 16.44 -17.07
CA GLY A 17 -1.92 15.93 -15.71
C GLY A 17 -1.99 14.41 -15.80
N CYS A 18 -0.83 13.76 -15.81
CA CYS A 18 -0.73 12.31 -15.69
C CYS A 18 -1.40 11.89 -14.38
N SER A 19 -2.68 11.52 -14.43
CA SER A 19 -3.27 10.67 -13.41
C SER A 19 -2.58 9.31 -13.58
N GLN A 20 -1.40 9.15 -12.97
CA GLN A 20 -0.78 7.84 -12.89
C GLN A 20 -1.76 6.97 -12.09
N GLU A 21 -2.46 6.09 -12.79
CA GLU A 21 -3.30 5.10 -12.14
C GLU A 21 -2.43 4.34 -11.14
N LEU A 22 -2.85 4.37 -9.88
CA LEU A 22 -2.11 3.70 -8.83
C LEU A 22 -2.12 2.18 -9.09
N PRO A 23 -0.97 1.50 -8.92
CA PRO A 23 -0.90 0.06 -9.11
C PRO A 23 -1.93 -0.70 -8.27
N ILE A 24 -2.53 -1.73 -8.87
CA ILE A 24 -3.53 -2.58 -8.21
C ILE A 24 -2.86 -3.82 -7.64
N TYR A 25 -2.80 -3.90 -6.31
CA TYR A 25 -2.32 -5.06 -5.57
C TYR A 25 -3.46 -6.08 -5.41
N LYS A 26 -3.15 -7.36 -5.61
CA LYS A 26 -4.07 -8.46 -5.33
C LYS A 26 -3.99 -8.81 -3.84
N LEU A 27 -5.09 -8.59 -3.12
CA LEU A 27 -5.26 -8.99 -1.73
C LEU A 27 -5.99 -10.34 -1.67
N GLU A 28 -5.41 -11.30 -0.96
CA GLU A 28 -6.01 -12.59 -0.62
C GLU A 28 -6.13 -12.65 0.91
N LYS A 29 -7.36 -12.60 1.41
CA LYS A 29 -7.63 -12.56 2.86
C LYS A 29 -7.65 -13.99 3.41
N ASN A 30 -7.15 -14.18 4.64
CA ASN A 30 -7.18 -15.47 5.35
C ASN A 30 -6.56 -16.61 4.53
N ALA A 31 -5.42 -16.32 3.90
CA ALA A 31 -4.76 -17.22 2.97
C ALA A 31 -3.87 -18.25 3.66
N ASP A 32 -3.59 -18.03 4.95
CA ASP A 32 -2.81 -18.88 5.83
C ASP A 32 -3.12 -18.50 7.30
N SER A 33 -2.51 -19.21 8.25
CA SER A 33 -2.57 -18.90 9.68
C SER A 33 -1.23 -19.15 10.37
N ILE A 34 -0.93 -18.38 11.41
CA ILE A 34 0.24 -18.60 12.26
C ILE A 34 -0.15 -18.59 13.73
N THR A 35 0.41 -19.51 14.50
CA THR A 35 0.20 -19.58 15.95
C THR A 35 1.26 -18.75 16.68
N ILE A 36 0.81 -17.81 17.51
CA ILE A 36 1.67 -17.00 18.40
C ILE A 36 1.11 -17.15 19.82
N ASP A 37 1.96 -17.58 20.76
CA ASP A 37 1.59 -17.79 22.17
C ASP A 37 0.31 -18.65 22.35
N GLY A 38 0.14 -19.67 21.51
CA GLY A 38 -1.00 -20.59 21.52
C GLY A 38 -2.29 -20.06 20.89
N ASN A 39 -2.28 -18.86 20.30
CA ASN A 39 -3.41 -18.28 19.59
C ASN A 39 -3.14 -18.27 18.08
N ASP A 40 -4.14 -18.65 17.29
CA ASP A 40 -4.05 -18.65 15.83
C ASP A 40 -4.48 -17.31 15.24
N TYR A 41 -3.62 -16.76 14.39
CA TYR A 41 -3.83 -15.49 13.72
C TYR A 41 -3.87 -15.68 12.21
N ALA A 42 -4.82 -15.03 11.56
CA ALA A 42 -4.96 -15.08 10.11
C ALA A 42 -3.80 -14.33 9.42
N VAL A 43 -3.30 -14.91 8.33
CA VAL A 43 -2.30 -14.28 7.47
C VAL A 43 -2.93 -13.96 6.12
N HIS A 44 -2.83 -12.70 5.71
CA HIS A 44 -3.25 -12.18 4.43
C HIS A 44 -2.06 -12.12 3.47
N LYS A 45 -2.31 -12.35 2.18
CA LYS A 45 -1.29 -12.20 1.11
C LYS A 45 -1.61 -10.97 0.29
N LEU A 46 -0.60 -10.16 0.04
CA LEU A 46 -0.66 -9.03 -0.88
C LEU A 46 0.36 -9.25 -1.99
N ARG A 47 -0.10 -9.28 -3.25
CA ARG A 47 0.75 -9.54 -4.42
C ARG A 47 0.71 -8.39 -5.41
N TYR A 48 1.88 -8.03 -5.91
CA TYR A 48 2.03 -7.08 -7.01
C TYR A 48 3.27 -7.43 -7.82
N GLU A 49 3.10 -7.58 -9.14
CA GLU A 49 4.13 -8.14 -10.03
C GLU A 49 4.69 -9.46 -9.46
N ASN A 50 6.01 -9.58 -9.34
CA ASN A 50 6.70 -10.75 -8.78
C ASN A 50 6.93 -10.65 -7.26
N LYS A 51 6.32 -9.68 -6.58
CA LYS A 51 6.51 -9.47 -5.14
C LYS A 51 5.33 -10.05 -4.36
N LEU A 52 5.66 -10.79 -3.30
CA LEU A 52 4.72 -11.29 -2.32
C LEU A 52 4.98 -10.61 -0.99
N TYR A 53 3.92 -10.10 -0.37
CA TYR A 53 3.96 -9.60 1.00
C TYR A 53 2.96 -10.39 1.85
N LEU A 54 3.34 -10.74 3.07
CA LEU A 54 2.48 -11.39 4.05
C LEU A 54 2.14 -10.42 5.17
N SER A 55 0.91 -10.43 5.66
CA SER A 55 0.56 -9.65 6.85
C SER A 55 1.35 -10.13 8.06
N GLU A 56 1.73 -9.20 8.93
CA GLU A 56 2.48 -9.50 10.14
C GLU A 56 1.52 -9.72 11.31
N ALA A 57 1.21 -10.99 11.59
CA ALA A 57 0.30 -11.39 12.67
C ALA A 57 0.74 -10.90 14.06
N GLU A 58 2.04 -10.66 14.26
CA GLU A 58 2.55 -10.08 15.52
C GLU A 58 1.98 -8.68 15.78
N GLN A 59 1.38 -8.03 14.78
CA GLN A 59 0.64 -6.79 14.96
C GLN A 59 -0.52 -6.94 15.95
N GLU A 60 -1.22 -8.06 15.91
CA GLU A 60 -2.35 -8.32 16.80
C GLU A 60 -1.88 -8.75 18.19
N ALA A 61 -0.82 -9.56 18.25
CA ALA A 61 -0.23 -10.00 19.52
C ALA A 61 0.53 -8.87 20.26
N THR A 62 1.20 -7.97 19.53
CA THR A 62 2.06 -6.92 20.09
C THR A 62 1.82 -5.54 19.45
N PRO A 63 0.60 -4.98 19.56
CA PRO A 63 0.21 -3.76 18.83
C PRO A 63 1.09 -2.54 19.13
N SER A 64 1.69 -2.47 20.33
CA SER A 64 2.60 -1.39 20.74
C SER A 64 3.90 -1.31 19.92
N LYS A 65 4.32 -2.42 19.30
CA LYS A 65 5.47 -2.46 18.37
C LYS A 65 5.13 -1.79 17.04
N TYR A 66 3.88 -1.92 16.60
CA TYR A 66 3.39 -1.45 15.31
C TYR A 66 2.86 -0.01 15.36
N SER A 67 2.38 0.45 16.52
CA SER A 67 1.94 1.85 16.71
C SER A 67 3.05 2.89 16.49
N LYS A 68 4.32 2.48 16.55
CA LYS A 68 5.48 3.34 16.27
C LYS A 68 5.77 3.48 14.77
N LEU A 69 5.19 2.63 13.93
CA LEU A 69 5.36 2.67 12.49
C LEU A 69 4.57 3.84 11.91
N LYS A 70 5.15 4.51 10.93
CA LYS A 70 4.54 5.67 10.28
C LYS A 70 4.31 5.39 8.81
N LEU A 71 3.14 5.76 8.31
CA LEU A 71 2.82 5.70 6.89
C LEU A 71 3.63 6.72 6.10
N GLY A 72 4.10 6.29 4.93
CA GLY A 72 4.81 7.07 3.93
C GLY A 72 3.88 7.47 2.77
N LYS A 73 4.41 7.37 1.54
CA LYS A 73 3.67 7.70 0.31
C LYS A 73 2.70 6.56 -0.03
N GLN A 74 1.53 6.90 -0.59
CA GLN A 74 0.66 5.91 -1.23
C GLN A 74 1.32 5.39 -2.52
N VAL A 75 1.43 4.06 -2.62
CA VAL A 75 2.09 3.36 -3.74
C VAL A 75 1.17 2.42 -4.49
N GLY A 76 -0.08 2.30 -4.06
CA GLY A 76 -1.04 1.44 -4.72
C GLY A 76 -2.41 1.47 -4.07
N ARG A 77 -3.26 0.58 -4.57
CA ARG A 77 -4.56 0.24 -3.99
C ARG A 77 -4.91 -1.20 -4.30
N THR A 78 -5.96 -1.72 -3.67
CA THR A 78 -6.59 -3.00 -4.05
C THR A 78 -7.76 -2.76 -5.00
N LYS A 79 -8.36 -3.82 -5.55
CA LYS A 79 -9.60 -3.72 -6.34
C LYS A 79 -10.77 -3.15 -5.54
N ASP A 80 -10.77 -3.34 -4.22
CA ASP A 80 -11.78 -2.83 -3.29
C ASP A 80 -11.43 -1.41 -2.78
N ASP A 81 -10.53 -0.71 -3.47
CA ASP A 81 -10.06 0.66 -3.17
C ASP A 81 -9.37 0.85 -1.80
N LEU A 82 -9.00 -0.25 -1.12
CA LEU A 82 -8.12 -0.18 0.04
C LEU A 82 -6.74 0.34 -0.39
N GLN A 83 -6.21 1.31 0.33
CA GLN A 83 -5.01 2.05 -0.05
C GLN A 83 -3.75 1.34 0.44
N ILE A 84 -2.70 1.31 -0.38
CA ILE A 84 -1.40 0.72 -0.05
C ILE A 84 -0.38 1.84 0.13
N TYR A 85 0.26 1.87 1.30
CA TYR A 85 1.26 2.85 1.68
C TYR A 85 2.61 2.19 1.94
N GLU A 86 3.70 2.90 1.65
CA GLU A 86 5.02 2.55 2.18
C GLU A 86 5.07 2.76 3.69
N VAL A 87 5.92 2.01 4.39
CA VAL A 87 6.26 2.31 5.79
C VAL A 87 7.56 3.13 5.85
N LYS A 88 7.51 4.29 6.52
CA LYS A 88 8.68 5.18 6.65
C LYS A 88 9.84 4.43 7.29
N GLY A 89 11.01 4.48 6.64
CA GLY A 89 12.24 3.84 7.12
C GLY A 89 12.30 2.33 6.90
N ASN A 90 11.31 1.70 6.26
CA ASN A 90 11.34 0.27 5.96
C ASN A 90 10.81 -0.04 4.54
N LYS A 91 11.72 -0.24 3.59
CA LYS A 91 11.40 -0.52 2.18
C LYS A 91 10.80 -1.91 1.93
N GLN A 92 10.94 -2.84 2.88
CA GLN A 92 10.38 -4.18 2.78
C GLN A 92 8.97 -4.28 3.35
N ARG A 93 8.43 -3.17 3.89
CA ARG A 93 7.13 -3.16 4.56
C ARG A 93 6.15 -2.22 3.87
N LEU A 94 4.93 -2.72 3.69
CA LEU A 94 3.79 -1.97 3.22
C LEU A 94 2.72 -1.92 4.31
N ALA A 95 1.81 -0.97 4.20
CA ALA A 95 0.63 -0.88 5.03
C ALA A 95 -0.62 -0.78 4.15
N LEU A 96 -1.60 -1.61 4.43
CA LEU A 96 -2.94 -1.55 3.86
C LEU A 96 -3.81 -0.70 4.78
N LYS A 97 -4.51 0.29 4.24
CA LYS A 97 -5.40 1.17 5.03
C LYS A 97 -6.76 1.31 4.36
N GLY A 98 -7.81 1.05 5.13
CA GLY A 98 -9.18 1.44 4.80
C GLY A 98 -9.58 2.75 5.49
N LEU A 99 -10.71 3.33 5.08
CA LEU A 99 -11.23 4.58 5.67
C LEU A 99 -11.56 4.45 7.18
N MET A 100 -12.10 3.31 7.59
CA MET A 100 -12.61 3.07 8.95
C MET A 100 -11.88 1.95 9.70
N PHE A 101 -10.79 1.42 9.14
CA PHE A 101 -10.06 0.30 9.71
C PHE A 101 -8.63 0.70 10.05
N PRO A 102 -8.06 0.16 11.15
CA PRO A 102 -6.64 0.35 11.43
C PRO A 102 -5.79 -0.19 10.29
N GLU A 103 -4.57 0.30 10.19
CA GLU A 103 -3.62 -0.18 9.20
C GLU A 103 -3.31 -1.67 9.42
N THR A 104 -3.18 -2.45 8.36
CA THR A 104 -2.60 -3.80 8.41
C THR A 104 -1.21 -3.76 7.79
N PHE A 105 -0.18 -4.16 8.53
CA PHE A 105 1.20 -4.16 8.04
C PHE A 105 1.56 -5.46 7.35
N PHE A 106 2.28 -5.35 6.24
CA PHE A 106 2.72 -6.46 5.41
C PHE A 106 4.22 -6.39 5.18
N LYS A 107 4.92 -7.53 5.30
CA LYS A 107 6.35 -7.65 5.02
C LYS A 107 6.60 -8.47 3.77
N GLN A 108 7.51 -7.98 2.91
CA GLN A 108 7.94 -8.68 1.71
C GLN A 108 8.58 -10.02 2.08
N ARG A 109 8.23 -11.06 1.33
CA ARG A 109 8.94 -12.35 1.35
C ARG A 109 9.88 -12.40 0.14
N ASP A 110 11.09 -12.87 0.40
CA ASP A 110 12.09 -13.16 -0.62
C ASP A 110 11.69 -14.41 -1.43
#